data_AF-A0A5L4JQT6-F1
#
_entry.id   AF-A0A5L4JQT6-F1
#
_cell.length_a   1.000
_cell.length_b   1.000
_cell.length_c   1.000
_cell.angle_alpha   90.00
_cell.angle_beta   90.00
_cell.angle_gamma   90.00
#
_symmetry.space_group_name_H-M   'P 1'
#
loop_
_entity.id
_entity.type
_entity.pdbx_description
1 polymer ?
#
loop_
_entity_poly.entity_id
_entity_poly.type
_entity_poly.pdbx_seq_one_letter_code
_entity_poly.pdbx_strand_id
1 'polypeptide(L)'
;MKTLEEILSLEEDVDKYVKNLCLEFYDLVEANKLEEVKEFLKDYPVPEIFFEKCYTPYWDSENKRAIIDPVIALACAGIAYDKSKSFEMMEYFENLGLKANEVCFGYNALSRYIDRDGKNKEVIEYFFKKGCTFETYNEESGSTPLHEWILCGEEVKYLEEALKLGANPNMRAIKTESEFSFTNTGETLLHRAAESDEKPIGACVEVLIKYGADVNAANCCISDIEDGKIEYYDPATPLDRANTCDINKNIKILKKAGAKTWEELVEEYNIDTSLEEPEQIKMYEERRKKKK
;
A
#
# COMPACT_ATOMS: atom_id res chain seq x y z
N MET A 1 8.55 -14.65 -34.35
CA MET A 1 7.46 -13.96 -33.62
C MET A 1 7.93 -12.53 -33.45
N LYS A 2 7.06 -11.54 -33.65
CA LYS A 2 7.43 -10.15 -33.35
C LYS A 2 7.64 -10.02 -31.85
N THR A 3 8.56 -9.16 -31.40
CA THR A 3 8.64 -8.82 -29.97
C THR A 3 7.43 -7.99 -29.57
N LEU A 4 7.14 -7.95 -28.28
CA LEU A 4 6.06 -7.14 -27.73
C LEU A 4 6.31 -5.65 -27.98
N GLU A 5 7.56 -5.21 -27.91
CA GLU A 5 7.97 -3.85 -28.29
C GLU A 5 7.67 -3.55 -29.78
N GLU A 6 7.95 -4.50 -30.69
CA GLU A 6 7.59 -4.36 -32.10
C GLU A 6 6.07 -4.29 -32.30
N ILE A 7 5.28 -5.07 -31.54
CA ILE A 7 3.81 -5.00 -31.59
C ILE A 7 3.32 -3.63 -31.13
N LEU A 8 3.78 -3.17 -29.96
CA LEU A 8 3.38 -1.87 -29.40
C LEU A 8 3.74 -0.71 -30.34
N SER A 9 4.89 -0.77 -31.02
CA SER A 9 5.33 0.28 -31.95
C SER A 9 4.41 0.48 -33.17
N LEU A 10 3.54 -0.50 -33.46
CA LEU A 10 2.61 -0.47 -34.59
C LEU A 10 1.21 0.00 -34.20
N GLU A 11 0.94 0.16 -32.90
CA GLU A 11 -0.35 0.60 -32.38
C GLU A 11 -0.45 2.12 -32.39
N GLU A 12 -1.56 2.64 -32.92
CA GLU A 12 -1.84 4.08 -32.95
C GLU A 12 -2.14 4.63 -31.54
N ASP A 13 -2.74 3.80 -30.68
CA ASP A 13 -3.08 4.09 -29.30
C ASP A 13 -2.60 2.94 -28.40
N VAL A 14 -1.32 3.01 -28.04
CA VAL A 14 -0.61 1.98 -27.26
C VAL A 14 -1.25 1.77 -25.89
N ASP A 15 -1.62 2.85 -25.18
CA ASP A 15 -2.23 2.75 -23.85
C ASP A 15 -3.57 2.01 -23.89
N LYS A 16 -4.40 2.30 -24.90
CA LYS A 16 -5.68 1.61 -25.09
C LYS A 16 -5.48 0.14 -25.48
N TYR A 17 -4.51 -0.15 -26.36
CA TYR A 17 -4.17 -1.51 -26.73
C TYR A 17 -3.74 -2.32 -25.50
N VAL A 18 -2.77 -1.82 -24.73
CA VAL A 18 -2.25 -2.47 -23.52
C VAL A 18 -3.36 -2.66 -22.49
N LYS A 19 -4.20 -1.63 -22.27
CA LYS A 19 -5.33 -1.73 -21.34
C LYS A 19 -6.29 -2.87 -21.74
N ASN A 20 -6.66 -2.96 -23.01
CA ASN A 20 -7.57 -4.00 -23.48
C ASN A 20 -6.94 -5.40 -23.38
N LEU A 21 -5.64 -5.51 -23.73
CA LEU A 21 -4.87 -6.74 -23.60
C LEU A 21 -4.84 -7.24 -22.15
N CYS A 22 -4.58 -6.35 -21.20
CA CYS A 22 -4.57 -6.69 -19.78
C CYS A 22 -5.96 -7.10 -19.27
N LEU A 23 -7.01 -6.38 -19.67
CA LEU A 23 -8.39 -6.73 -19.29
C LEU A 23 -8.79 -8.10 -19.83
N GLU A 24 -8.53 -8.38 -21.11
CA GLU A 24 -8.79 -9.68 -21.71
C GLU A 24 -8.07 -10.80 -20.94
N PHE A 25 -6.79 -10.61 -20.65
CA PHE A 25 -6.02 -11.58 -19.87
C PHE A 25 -6.63 -11.81 -18.49
N TYR A 26 -6.88 -10.75 -17.71
CA TYR A 26 -7.42 -10.88 -16.35
C TYR A 26 -8.82 -11.51 -16.34
N ASP A 27 -9.66 -11.22 -17.34
CA ASP A 27 -10.99 -11.84 -17.48
C ASP A 27 -10.87 -13.37 -17.70
N LEU A 28 -9.93 -13.82 -18.52
CA LEU A 28 -9.66 -15.26 -18.72
C LEU A 28 -9.21 -15.93 -17.41
N VAL A 29 -8.33 -15.25 -16.66
CA VAL A 29 -7.82 -15.74 -15.37
C VAL A 29 -8.94 -15.84 -14.34
N GLU A 30 -9.70 -14.77 -14.10
CA GLU A 30 -10.79 -14.72 -13.10
C GLU A 30 -11.97 -15.64 -13.46
N ALA A 31 -12.14 -15.96 -14.75
CA ALA A 31 -13.08 -16.97 -15.23
C ALA A 31 -12.56 -18.42 -15.08
N ASN A 32 -11.34 -18.60 -14.57
CA ASN A 32 -10.66 -19.90 -14.41
C ASN A 32 -10.50 -20.67 -15.74
N LYS A 33 -10.23 -19.96 -16.84
CA LYS A 33 -10.10 -20.55 -18.18
C LYS A 33 -8.64 -20.90 -18.51
N LEU A 34 -8.08 -21.86 -17.76
CA LEU A 34 -6.64 -22.19 -17.82
C LEU A 34 -6.13 -22.51 -19.23
N GLU A 35 -6.88 -23.26 -20.02
CA GLU A 35 -6.45 -23.58 -21.39
C GLU A 35 -6.48 -22.37 -22.33
N GLU A 36 -7.43 -21.44 -22.14
CA GLU A 36 -7.47 -20.18 -22.90
C GLU A 36 -6.33 -19.24 -22.48
N VAL A 37 -5.98 -19.20 -21.19
CA VAL A 37 -4.79 -18.48 -20.69
C VAL A 37 -3.50 -19.02 -21.31
N LYS A 38 -3.35 -20.36 -21.37
CA LYS A 38 -2.21 -21.00 -22.02
C LYS A 38 -2.15 -20.70 -23.51
N GLU A 39 -3.29 -20.67 -24.19
CA GLU A 39 -3.35 -20.31 -25.61
C GLU A 39 -2.97 -18.85 -25.82
N PHE A 40 -3.53 -17.93 -25.02
CA PHE A 40 -3.21 -16.50 -25.05
C PHE A 40 -1.70 -16.27 -24.92
N LEU A 41 -1.05 -16.92 -23.95
CA LEU A 41 0.39 -16.78 -23.71
C LEU A 41 1.28 -17.43 -24.79
N LYS A 42 0.73 -18.12 -25.80
CA LYS A 42 1.55 -18.57 -26.95
C LYS A 42 1.93 -17.42 -27.87
N ASP A 43 1.07 -16.41 -27.95
CA ASP A 43 1.28 -15.24 -28.82
C ASP A 43 2.18 -14.19 -28.16
N TYR A 44 2.41 -14.29 -26.85
CA TYR A 44 3.17 -13.34 -26.04
C TYR A 44 4.27 -14.01 -25.23
N PRO A 45 5.56 -13.70 -25.46
CA PRO A 45 6.65 -14.25 -24.67
C PRO A 45 6.50 -13.95 -23.17
N VAL A 46 6.54 -14.98 -22.34
CA VAL A 46 6.39 -14.88 -20.87
C VAL A 46 7.36 -13.86 -20.25
N PRO A 47 8.66 -13.82 -20.62
CA PRO A 47 9.55 -12.78 -20.11
C PRO A 47 9.09 -11.37 -20.44
N GLU A 48 8.68 -11.13 -21.68
CA GLU A 48 8.30 -9.80 -22.16
C GLU A 48 7.01 -9.31 -21.51
N ILE A 49 6.01 -10.19 -21.34
CA ILE A 49 4.69 -9.78 -20.85
C ILE A 49 4.64 -9.58 -19.33
N PHE A 50 5.41 -10.36 -18.56
CA PHE A 50 5.36 -10.33 -17.09
C PHE A 50 6.56 -9.66 -16.41
N PHE A 51 7.76 -9.68 -17.03
CA PHE A 51 9.00 -9.31 -16.33
C PHE A 51 9.73 -8.14 -16.99
N GLU A 52 9.74 -8.04 -18.32
CA GLU A 52 10.42 -6.95 -18.99
C GLU A 52 9.61 -5.67 -18.93
N LYS A 53 10.28 -4.58 -18.56
CA LYS A 53 9.69 -3.25 -18.51
C LYS A 53 9.70 -2.64 -19.92
N CYS A 54 8.75 -3.03 -20.77
CA CYS A 54 8.70 -2.65 -22.18
C CYS A 54 7.67 -1.55 -22.51
N TYR A 55 6.85 -1.11 -21.55
CA TYR A 55 5.76 -0.14 -21.77
C TYR A 55 5.85 1.05 -20.81
N THR A 56 5.69 2.27 -21.31
CA THR A 56 5.60 3.49 -20.49
C THR A 56 4.16 4.00 -20.55
N PRO A 57 3.37 3.91 -19.48
CA PRO A 57 2.00 4.41 -19.48
C PRO A 57 1.95 5.95 -19.53
N TYR A 58 0.88 6.51 -20.09
CA TYR A 58 0.72 7.98 -20.20
C TYR A 58 0.79 8.74 -18.85
N TRP A 59 0.45 8.07 -17.75
CA TRP A 59 0.37 8.67 -16.40
C TRP A 59 1.66 8.53 -15.60
N ASP A 60 2.65 7.81 -16.12
CA ASP A 60 3.96 7.63 -15.51
C ASP A 60 4.99 7.55 -16.64
N SER A 61 5.40 8.74 -17.09
CA SER A 61 6.29 8.93 -18.23
C SER A 61 7.74 8.58 -17.93
N GLU A 62 8.09 8.36 -16.66
CA GLU A 62 9.47 8.17 -16.21
C GLU A 62 9.80 6.69 -16.02
N ASN A 63 8.80 5.86 -15.70
CA ASN A 63 9.03 4.45 -15.43
C ASN A 63 8.42 3.53 -16.50
N LYS A 64 9.27 2.68 -17.06
CA LYS A 64 8.79 1.53 -17.85
C LYS A 64 8.20 0.46 -16.94
N ARG A 65 7.22 -0.28 -17.46
CA ARG A 65 6.43 -1.29 -16.75
C ARG A 65 6.31 -2.57 -17.58
N ALA A 66 6.14 -3.69 -16.88
CA ALA A 66 5.62 -4.90 -17.49
C ALA A 66 4.19 -4.65 -17.96
N ILE A 67 3.77 -5.35 -19.01
CA ILE A 67 2.41 -5.22 -19.56
C ILE A 67 1.40 -5.77 -18.55
N ILE A 68 1.61 -7.02 -18.15
CA ILE A 68 0.80 -7.67 -17.12
C ILE A 68 1.54 -7.58 -15.80
N ASP A 69 0.87 -7.02 -14.79
CA ASP A 69 1.37 -6.98 -13.43
C ASP A 69 1.30 -8.42 -12.84
N PRO A 70 2.46 -9.02 -12.50
CA PRO A 70 2.50 -10.42 -12.06
C PRO A 70 1.75 -10.64 -10.73
N VAL A 71 1.73 -9.66 -9.83
CA VAL A 71 1.01 -9.81 -8.56
C VAL A 71 -0.49 -9.66 -8.75
N ILE A 72 -0.94 -8.88 -9.75
CA ILE A 72 -2.35 -8.86 -10.16
C ILE A 72 -2.75 -10.20 -10.78
N ALA A 73 -1.94 -10.77 -11.68
CA ALA A 73 -2.25 -12.06 -12.30
C ALA A 73 -2.46 -13.17 -11.25
N LEU A 74 -1.60 -13.23 -10.24
CA LEU A 74 -1.74 -14.16 -9.12
C LEU A 74 -2.97 -13.85 -8.26
N ALA A 75 -3.27 -12.58 -7.98
CA ALA A 75 -4.47 -12.18 -7.26
C ALA A 75 -5.76 -12.57 -8.00
N CYS A 76 -5.83 -12.35 -9.32
CA CYS A 76 -6.94 -12.79 -10.18
C CYS A 76 -7.10 -14.32 -10.16
N ALA A 77 -5.99 -15.06 -10.16
CA ALA A 77 -6.03 -16.53 -10.01
C ALA A 77 -6.54 -16.95 -8.62
N GLY A 78 -6.23 -16.18 -7.58
CA GLY A 78 -6.85 -16.30 -6.26
C GLY A 78 -8.37 -16.07 -6.28
N ILE A 79 -8.87 -15.09 -7.04
CA ILE A 79 -10.32 -14.88 -7.23
C ILE A 79 -10.95 -16.05 -7.99
N ALA A 80 -10.25 -16.59 -8.98
CA ALA A 80 -10.69 -17.75 -9.75
C ALA A 80 -10.89 -19.01 -8.87
N TYR A 81 -10.04 -19.18 -7.84
CA TYR A 81 -10.17 -20.25 -6.85
C TYR A 81 -11.56 -20.28 -6.20
N ASP A 82 -12.20 -19.12 -5.98
CA ASP A 82 -13.51 -19.11 -5.33
C ASP A 82 -14.58 -19.88 -6.13
N LYS A 83 -14.43 -19.92 -7.45
CA LYS A 83 -15.30 -20.66 -8.38
C LYS A 83 -14.83 -22.09 -8.59
N SER A 84 -13.52 -22.30 -8.76
CA SER A 84 -12.94 -23.59 -9.18
C SER A 84 -12.55 -24.52 -8.04
N LYS A 85 -12.26 -23.96 -6.86
CA LYS A 85 -11.63 -24.62 -5.71
C LYS A 85 -10.32 -25.34 -6.08
N SER A 86 -9.59 -24.80 -7.05
CA SER A 86 -8.34 -25.35 -7.56
C SER A 86 -7.22 -24.29 -7.59
N PHE A 87 -6.04 -24.67 -7.12
CA PHE A 87 -4.83 -23.84 -7.17
C PHE A 87 -4.10 -23.91 -8.52
N GLU A 88 -4.57 -24.73 -9.47
CA GLU A 88 -3.88 -25.01 -10.74
C GLU A 88 -3.51 -23.74 -11.54
N MET A 89 -4.35 -22.71 -11.54
CA MET A 89 -4.04 -21.44 -12.22
C MET A 89 -2.87 -20.70 -11.54
N MET A 90 -2.87 -20.63 -10.21
CA MET A 90 -1.77 -20.03 -9.44
C MET A 90 -0.48 -20.83 -9.62
N GLU A 91 -0.55 -22.16 -9.52
CA GLU A 91 0.59 -23.06 -9.71
C GLU A 91 1.14 -22.96 -11.14
N TYR A 92 0.28 -22.79 -12.14
CA TYR A 92 0.71 -22.54 -13.51
C TYR A 92 1.52 -21.23 -13.63
N PHE A 93 1.03 -20.13 -13.05
CA PHE A 93 1.77 -18.87 -13.04
C PHE A 93 3.08 -18.95 -12.26
N GLU A 94 3.10 -19.65 -11.14
CA GLU A 94 4.35 -19.89 -10.40
C GLU A 94 5.35 -20.73 -11.21
N ASN A 95 4.88 -21.71 -11.98
CA ASN A 95 5.72 -22.47 -12.90
C ASN A 95 6.28 -21.62 -14.05
N LEU A 96 5.60 -20.51 -14.40
CA LEU A 96 6.13 -19.49 -15.32
C LEU A 96 7.13 -18.53 -14.66
N GLY A 97 7.31 -18.63 -13.33
CA GLY A 97 8.29 -17.86 -12.57
C GLY A 97 7.71 -16.70 -11.76
N LEU A 98 6.39 -16.48 -11.80
CA LEU A 98 5.75 -15.43 -10.99
C LEU A 98 5.85 -15.78 -9.50
N LYS A 99 6.08 -14.77 -8.65
CA LYS A 99 6.21 -14.95 -7.21
C LYS A 99 5.14 -14.17 -6.47
N ALA A 100 4.35 -14.84 -5.64
CA ALA A 100 3.27 -14.20 -4.90
C ALA A 100 3.74 -13.09 -3.95
N ASN A 101 4.93 -13.24 -3.37
CA ASN A 101 5.52 -12.28 -2.44
C ASN A 101 6.36 -11.18 -3.12
N GLU A 102 6.43 -11.16 -4.44
CA GLU A 102 7.00 -10.03 -5.16
C GLU A 102 6.19 -8.76 -4.86
N VAL A 103 6.85 -7.61 -4.90
CA VAL A 103 6.24 -6.32 -4.58
C VAL A 103 6.23 -5.46 -5.83
N CYS A 104 5.04 -5.06 -6.26
CA CYS A 104 4.84 -4.12 -7.36
C CYS A 104 3.98 -2.95 -6.85
N PHE A 105 4.53 -1.73 -6.88
CA PHE A 105 3.89 -0.52 -6.35
C PHE A 105 3.49 -0.62 -4.88
N GLY A 106 4.30 -1.35 -4.10
CA GLY A 106 4.02 -1.60 -2.69
C GLY A 106 3.02 -2.72 -2.42
N TYR A 107 2.46 -3.37 -3.44
CA TYR A 107 1.53 -4.49 -3.27
C TYR A 107 2.17 -5.83 -3.63
N ASN A 108 1.75 -6.89 -2.93
CA ASN A 108 2.01 -8.27 -3.34
C ASN A 108 0.68 -8.96 -3.72
N ALA A 109 0.73 -10.25 -4.06
CA ALA A 109 -0.46 -10.97 -4.50
C ALA A 109 -1.57 -11.02 -3.43
N LEU A 110 -1.21 -11.06 -2.13
CA LEU A 110 -2.20 -11.06 -1.05
C LEU A 110 -2.92 -9.72 -0.94
N SER A 111 -2.19 -8.60 -0.93
CA SER A 111 -2.82 -7.30 -0.82
C SER A 111 -3.65 -6.99 -2.07
N ARG A 112 -3.18 -7.34 -3.29
CA ARG A 112 -4.00 -7.23 -4.51
C ARG A 112 -5.21 -8.16 -4.52
N TYR A 113 -5.14 -9.33 -3.89
CA TYR A 113 -6.29 -10.23 -3.76
C TYR A 113 -7.37 -9.62 -2.86
N ILE A 114 -6.98 -9.07 -1.71
CA ILE A 114 -7.90 -8.37 -0.80
C ILE A 114 -8.52 -7.14 -1.47
N ASP A 115 -7.71 -6.37 -2.20
CA ASP A 115 -8.13 -5.18 -2.97
C ASP A 115 -9.19 -5.51 -4.06
N ARG A 116 -9.30 -6.79 -4.41
CA ARG A 116 -10.30 -7.36 -5.34
C ARG A 116 -11.43 -8.11 -4.63
N ASP A 117 -11.74 -7.74 -3.39
CA ASP A 117 -12.75 -8.38 -2.55
C ASP A 117 -12.48 -9.86 -2.20
N GLY A 118 -11.23 -10.31 -2.37
CA GLY A 118 -10.78 -11.64 -2.02
C GLY A 118 -10.80 -11.88 -0.51
N LYS A 119 -11.49 -12.95 -0.07
CA LYS A 119 -11.67 -13.30 1.34
C LYS A 119 -11.63 -14.80 1.63
N ASN A 120 -11.26 -15.61 0.65
CA ASN A 120 -11.19 -17.05 0.81
C ASN A 120 -10.01 -17.41 1.72
N LYS A 121 -10.30 -18.12 2.81
CA LYS A 121 -9.30 -18.48 3.82
C LYS A 121 -8.19 -19.35 3.23
N GLU A 122 -8.53 -20.31 2.37
CA GLU A 122 -7.54 -21.20 1.76
C GLU A 122 -6.58 -20.44 0.83
N VAL A 123 -7.08 -19.46 0.07
CA VAL A 123 -6.26 -18.56 -0.78
C VAL A 123 -5.39 -17.64 0.06
N ILE A 124 -5.93 -17.06 1.13
CA ILE A 124 -5.16 -16.22 2.05
C ILE A 124 -4.02 -17.02 2.71
N GLU A 125 -4.32 -18.22 3.23
CA GLU A 125 -3.31 -19.11 3.79
C GLU A 125 -2.27 -19.55 2.75
N TYR A 126 -2.69 -19.74 1.50
CA TYR A 126 -1.80 -20.03 0.39
C TYR A 126 -0.80 -18.89 0.19
N PHE A 127 -1.26 -17.64 0.08
CA PHE A 127 -0.38 -16.50 -0.11
C PHE A 127 0.55 -16.26 1.09
N PHE A 128 0.08 -16.44 2.33
CA PHE A 128 0.97 -16.40 3.49
C PHE A 128 2.07 -17.48 3.43
N LYS A 129 1.73 -18.72 3.02
CA LYS A 129 2.74 -19.78 2.83
C LYS A 129 3.75 -19.46 1.74
N LYS A 130 3.40 -18.62 0.77
CA LYS A 130 4.29 -18.11 -0.27
C LYS A 130 5.10 -16.88 0.17
N GLY A 131 4.96 -16.44 1.42
CA GLY A 131 5.72 -15.35 2.01
C GLY A 131 5.13 -13.96 1.79
N CYS A 132 3.87 -13.85 1.37
CA CYS A 132 3.17 -12.57 1.33
C CYS A 132 3.03 -12.00 2.75
N THR A 133 3.08 -10.68 2.86
CA THR A 133 3.00 -9.92 4.12
C THR A 133 2.36 -8.56 3.85
N PHE A 134 1.92 -7.82 4.87
CA PHE A 134 1.39 -6.46 4.70
C PHE A 134 2.46 -5.38 4.81
N GLU A 135 3.65 -5.76 5.28
CA GLU A 135 4.85 -4.97 5.47
C GLU A 135 5.62 -4.75 4.15
N THR A 136 4.88 -4.32 3.13
CA THR A 136 5.39 -3.98 1.81
C THR A 136 5.28 -2.48 1.59
N TYR A 137 6.19 -1.93 0.80
CA TYR A 137 6.35 -0.49 0.62
C TYR A 137 6.42 -0.15 -0.85
N ASN A 138 5.69 0.89 -1.25
CA ASN A 138 5.80 1.48 -2.57
C ASN A 138 7.15 2.19 -2.68
N GLU A 139 7.88 1.88 -3.74
CA GLU A 139 9.23 2.37 -3.99
C GLU A 139 9.31 3.88 -4.26
N GLU A 140 8.21 4.51 -4.66
CA GLU A 140 8.12 5.95 -4.91
C GLU A 140 7.58 6.67 -3.67
N SER A 141 6.37 6.35 -3.22
CA SER A 141 5.72 7.08 -2.12
C SER A 141 6.20 6.66 -0.74
N GLY A 142 6.79 5.47 -0.60
CA GLY A 142 7.11 4.90 0.72
C GLY A 142 5.89 4.48 1.53
N SER A 143 4.69 4.59 0.97
CA SER A 143 3.43 4.11 1.54
C SER A 143 3.36 2.59 1.53
N THR A 144 2.49 2.05 2.37
CA THR A 144 2.13 0.63 2.38
C THR A 144 0.73 0.47 1.78
N PRO A 145 0.28 -0.73 1.37
CA PRO A 145 -1.09 -0.93 0.90
C PRO A 145 -2.15 -0.39 1.86
N LEU A 146 -1.89 -0.51 3.17
CA LEU A 146 -2.79 -0.01 4.21
C LEU A 146 -2.88 1.53 4.25
N HIS A 147 -1.82 2.25 3.85
CA HIS A 147 -1.87 3.71 3.72
C HIS A 147 -2.75 4.11 2.52
N GLU A 148 -2.66 3.37 1.43
CA GLU A 148 -3.45 3.64 0.22
C GLU A 148 -4.94 3.37 0.45
N TRP A 149 -5.31 2.27 1.11
CA TRP A 149 -6.71 1.98 1.46
C TRP A 149 -7.37 3.00 2.39
N ILE A 150 -6.59 3.88 3.04
CA ILE A 150 -7.13 4.99 3.84
C ILE A 150 -7.58 6.15 2.94
N LEU A 151 -6.97 6.31 1.76
CA LEU A 151 -7.23 7.42 0.84
C LEU A 151 -8.49 7.24 0.00
N CYS A 152 -9.06 6.04 0.03
CA CYS A 152 -10.28 5.71 -0.69
C CYS A 152 -11.30 5.26 0.35
N GLY A 153 -12.23 6.13 0.78
CA GLY A 153 -13.11 5.85 1.92
C GLY A 153 -13.91 4.52 1.86
N GLU A 154 -14.24 4.02 0.67
CA GLU A 154 -14.91 2.74 0.46
C GLU A 154 -14.00 1.51 0.71
N GLU A 155 -12.69 1.70 0.77
CA GLU A 155 -11.66 0.67 0.96
C GLU A 155 -11.35 0.39 2.44
N VAL A 156 -12.05 1.03 3.37
CA VAL A 156 -11.95 0.73 4.81
C VAL A 156 -12.20 -0.76 5.12
N LYS A 157 -12.99 -1.45 4.29
CA LYS A 157 -13.21 -2.91 4.37
C LYS A 157 -11.91 -3.71 4.16
N TYR A 158 -11.04 -3.27 3.26
CA TYR A 158 -9.76 -3.92 2.95
C TYR A 158 -8.76 -3.67 4.08
N LEU A 159 -8.71 -2.43 4.56
CA LEU A 159 -7.94 -2.08 5.76
C LEU A 159 -8.35 -2.94 6.95
N GLU A 160 -9.65 -3.03 7.25
CA GLU A 160 -10.13 -3.84 8.37
C GLU A 160 -9.80 -5.33 8.17
N GLU A 161 -9.93 -5.86 6.96
CA GLU A 161 -9.61 -7.28 6.69
C GLU A 161 -8.12 -7.57 6.90
N ALA A 162 -7.23 -6.73 6.38
CA ALA A 162 -5.80 -6.89 6.60
C ALA A 162 -5.42 -6.84 8.09
N LEU A 163 -6.03 -5.94 8.86
CA LEU A 163 -5.82 -5.86 10.31
C LEU A 163 -6.30 -7.13 11.05
N LYS A 164 -7.44 -7.71 10.66
CA LYS A 164 -7.88 -9.03 11.18
C LYS A 164 -6.90 -10.15 10.87
N LEU A 165 -6.27 -10.07 9.71
CA LEU A 165 -5.25 -11.03 9.25
C LEU A 165 -3.87 -10.79 9.88
N GLY A 166 -3.74 -9.81 10.78
CA GLY A 166 -2.53 -9.57 11.57
C GLY A 166 -1.60 -8.50 11.02
N ALA A 167 -2.05 -7.68 10.06
CA ALA A 167 -1.30 -6.50 9.64
C ALA A 167 -1.02 -5.57 10.83
N ASN A 168 0.18 -4.99 10.88
CA ASN A 168 0.55 -4.07 11.95
C ASN A 168 -0.23 -2.73 11.84
N PRO A 169 -1.07 -2.35 12.82
CA PRO A 169 -1.81 -1.08 12.79
C PRO A 169 -0.92 0.16 12.98
N ASN A 170 0.34 -0.03 13.38
CA ASN A 170 1.32 1.02 13.65
C ASN A 170 2.39 1.11 12.56
N MET A 171 2.12 0.57 11.36
CA MET A 171 3.00 0.76 10.22
C MET A 171 3.23 2.23 9.95
N ARG A 172 4.47 2.55 9.59
CA ARG A 172 4.92 3.89 9.20
C ARG A 172 5.35 3.89 7.75
N ALA A 173 4.98 4.92 7.00
CA ALA A 173 5.57 5.17 5.69
C ALA A 173 7.09 5.42 5.83
N ILE A 174 7.85 5.11 4.79
CA ILE A 174 9.31 5.18 4.80
C ILE A 174 9.82 6.23 3.79
N LYS A 175 11.01 6.76 4.06
CA LYS A 175 11.74 7.53 3.04
C LYS A 175 12.20 6.59 1.93
N THR A 176 11.99 7.00 0.69
CA THR A 176 12.53 6.36 -0.52
C THR A 176 13.56 7.27 -1.18
N GLU A 177 14.04 6.88 -2.36
CA GLU A 177 14.86 7.75 -3.21
C GLU A 177 14.02 8.84 -3.90
N SER A 178 12.70 8.67 -3.95
CA SER A 178 11.79 9.65 -4.53
C SER A 178 11.40 10.72 -3.49
N GLU A 179 11.47 11.98 -3.91
CA GLU A 179 11.05 13.14 -3.14
C GLU A 179 9.55 13.07 -2.75
N PHE A 180 8.73 12.33 -3.51
CA PHE A 180 7.32 12.10 -3.19
C PHE A 180 7.11 11.40 -1.84
N SER A 181 8.11 10.68 -1.32
CA SER A 181 8.02 10.03 -0.01
C SER A 181 8.28 10.97 1.18
N PHE A 182 8.89 12.14 0.97
CA PHE A 182 9.47 12.94 2.05
C PHE A 182 8.40 13.47 3.01
N THR A 183 7.33 14.03 2.46
CA THR A 183 6.25 14.67 3.23
C THR A 183 5.42 13.69 4.05
N ASN A 184 5.43 12.40 3.68
CA ASN A 184 4.71 11.35 4.41
C ASN A 184 5.65 10.45 5.22
N THR A 185 6.97 10.65 5.14
CA THR A 185 7.96 9.78 5.79
C THR A 185 7.72 9.73 7.30
N GLY A 186 7.60 8.52 7.84
CA GLY A 186 7.42 8.26 9.26
C GLY A 186 5.98 8.40 9.75
N GLU A 187 5.05 8.88 8.92
CA GLU A 187 3.63 8.92 9.27
C GLU A 187 3.09 7.52 9.52
N THR A 188 2.35 7.35 10.61
CA THR A 188 1.62 6.10 10.83
C THR A 188 0.33 6.09 10.04
N LEU A 189 -0.27 4.90 9.86
CA LEU A 189 -1.64 4.77 9.35
C LEU A 189 -2.62 5.72 10.04
N LEU A 190 -2.52 5.88 11.36
CA LEU A 190 -3.40 6.77 12.11
C LEU A 190 -3.18 8.28 11.85
N HIS A 191 -1.96 8.71 11.48
CA HIS A 191 -1.73 10.10 11.04
C HIS A 191 -2.50 10.37 9.75
N ARG A 192 -2.32 9.48 8.76
CA ARG A 192 -3.00 9.56 7.47
C ARG A 192 -4.52 9.50 7.59
N ALA A 193 -5.04 8.60 8.42
CA ALA A 193 -6.48 8.49 8.66
C ALA A 193 -7.06 9.71 9.39
N ALA A 194 -6.26 10.39 10.21
CA ALA A 194 -6.72 11.53 11.00
C ALA A 194 -7.00 12.78 10.15
N GLU A 195 -6.22 13.01 9.09
CA GLU A 195 -6.40 14.11 8.14
C GLU A 195 -7.41 13.82 7.02
N SER A 196 -7.77 12.55 6.81
CA SER A 196 -8.72 12.15 5.76
C SER A 196 -10.16 12.64 6.03
N ASP A 197 -10.75 13.30 5.03
CA ASP A 197 -12.15 13.69 4.96
C ASP A 197 -13.01 12.74 4.09
N GLU A 198 -12.44 11.59 3.73
CA GLU A 198 -13.09 10.57 2.93
C GLU A 198 -14.29 9.96 3.64
N LYS A 199 -15.35 9.67 2.89
CA LYS A 199 -16.60 9.14 3.45
C LYS A 199 -16.56 7.61 3.52
N PRO A 200 -17.05 7.00 4.62
CA PRO A 200 -17.62 7.62 5.82
C PRO A 200 -16.54 8.16 6.78
N ILE A 201 -16.56 9.47 7.05
CA ILE A 201 -15.53 10.17 7.84
C ILE A 201 -15.38 9.52 9.22
N GLY A 202 -14.13 9.19 9.55
CA GLY A 202 -13.74 8.59 10.83
C GLY A 202 -13.78 7.06 10.86
N ALA A 203 -14.27 6.38 9.83
CA ALA A 203 -14.30 4.92 9.81
C ALA A 203 -12.88 4.31 9.87
N CYS A 204 -11.92 4.85 9.10
CA CYS A 204 -10.53 4.40 9.16
C CYS A 204 -9.92 4.64 10.56
N VAL A 205 -10.18 5.78 11.19
CA VAL A 205 -9.72 6.10 12.54
C VAL A 205 -10.29 5.11 13.57
N GLU A 206 -11.60 4.83 13.51
CA GLU A 206 -12.27 3.88 14.40
C GLU A 206 -11.72 2.45 14.24
N VAL A 207 -11.51 2.01 12.99
CA VAL A 207 -10.92 0.69 12.69
C VAL A 207 -9.49 0.60 13.21
N LEU A 208 -8.62 1.57 12.91
CA LEU A 208 -7.23 1.55 13.36
C LEU A 208 -7.12 1.51 14.88
N ILE A 209 -7.90 2.33 15.60
CA ILE A 209 -7.95 2.31 17.07
C ILE A 209 -8.43 0.95 17.59
N LYS A 210 -9.49 0.38 16.98
CA LYS A 210 -10.03 -0.94 17.36
C LYS A 210 -8.96 -2.03 17.30
N TYR A 211 -8.05 -2.00 16.32
CA TYR A 211 -6.98 -3.00 16.18
C TYR A 211 -5.66 -2.62 16.86
N GLY A 212 -5.61 -1.51 17.62
CA GLY A 212 -4.47 -1.18 18.47
C GLY A 212 -3.46 -0.20 17.87
N ALA A 213 -3.90 0.69 16.98
CA ALA A 213 -3.09 1.85 16.59
C ALA A 213 -2.82 2.75 17.80
N ASP A 214 -1.57 3.23 17.91
CA ASP A 214 -1.14 4.14 18.96
C ASP A 214 -1.64 5.55 18.68
N VAL A 215 -2.68 5.94 19.42
CA VAL A 215 -3.30 7.27 19.32
C VAL A 215 -2.38 8.43 19.67
N ASN A 216 -1.26 8.14 20.34
CA ASN A 216 -0.24 9.11 20.75
C ASN A 216 1.10 8.84 20.05
N ALA A 217 1.10 8.14 18.91
CA ALA A 217 2.27 8.08 18.05
C ALA A 217 2.64 9.50 17.62
N ALA A 218 3.91 9.84 17.68
CA ALA A 218 4.43 11.11 17.17
C ALA A 218 5.38 10.86 16.00
N ASN A 219 5.46 11.83 15.09
CA ASN A 219 6.42 11.86 13.99
C ASN A 219 6.76 13.31 13.60
N CYS A 220 7.91 13.50 12.95
CA CYS A 220 8.25 14.71 12.20
C CYS A 220 8.59 14.30 10.75
N CYS A 221 7.78 14.73 9.78
CA CYS A 221 8.02 14.39 8.37
C CYS A 221 9.14 15.27 7.79
N ILE A 222 9.72 14.84 6.66
CA ILE A 222 10.72 15.62 5.94
C ILE A 222 9.99 16.68 5.12
N SER A 223 10.35 17.95 5.29
CA SER A 223 9.82 19.05 4.49
C SER A 223 10.64 19.28 3.23
N ASP A 224 11.98 19.19 3.34
CA ASP A 224 12.90 19.40 2.23
C ASP A 224 14.24 18.71 2.48
N ILE A 225 15.02 18.51 1.41
CA ILE A 225 16.42 18.11 1.48
C ILE A 225 17.23 19.02 0.56
N GLU A 226 17.91 20.02 1.13
CA GLU A 226 18.77 20.95 0.41
C GLU A 226 20.24 20.69 0.76
N ASP A 227 21.09 20.48 -0.26
CA ASP A 227 22.52 20.22 -0.10
C ASP A 227 22.88 19.10 0.90
N GLY A 228 22.02 18.08 0.99
CA GLY A 228 22.19 16.95 1.91
C GLY A 228 21.81 17.25 3.37
N LYS A 229 21.30 18.44 3.67
CA LYS A 229 20.69 18.78 4.94
C LYS A 229 19.18 18.50 4.87
N ILE A 230 18.68 17.76 5.85
CA ILE A 230 17.25 17.44 5.96
C ILE A 230 16.58 18.53 6.79
N GLU A 231 15.48 19.08 6.28
CA GLU A 231 14.56 19.92 7.02
C GLU A 231 13.31 19.14 7.40
N TYR A 232 12.78 19.41 8.59
CA TYR A 232 11.65 18.70 9.15
C TYR A 232 10.48 19.64 9.38
N TYR A 233 9.28 19.12 9.23
CA TYR A 233 8.10 19.74 9.83
C TYR A 233 8.12 19.57 11.35
N ASP A 234 7.41 20.47 12.04
CA ASP A 234 7.17 20.35 13.47
C ASP A 234 6.61 18.96 13.81
N PRO A 235 7.01 18.37 14.95
CA PRO A 235 6.47 17.10 15.40
C PRO A 235 4.94 17.17 15.53
N ALA A 236 4.27 16.13 15.05
CA ALA A 236 2.83 16.02 15.06
C ALA A 236 2.40 14.64 15.55
N THR A 237 1.23 14.61 16.18
CA THR A 237 0.45 13.42 16.51
C THR A 237 -0.73 13.28 15.52
N PRO A 238 -1.46 12.14 15.52
CA PRO A 238 -2.72 12.05 14.80
C PRO A 238 -3.73 13.13 15.21
N LEU A 239 -3.75 13.54 16.48
CA LEU A 239 -4.67 14.59 16.92
C LEU A 239 -4.29 15.96 16.34
N ASP A 240 -3.00 16.25 16.23
CA ASP A 240 -2.51 17.47 15.58
C ASP A 240 -2.91 17.50 14.11
N ARG A 241 -2.73 16.40 13.38
CA ARG A 241 -3.16 16.31 11.97
C ARG A 241 -4.66 16.52 11.79
N ALA A 242 -5.48 15.87 12.62
CA ALA A 242 -6.92 16.09 12.58
C ALA A 242 -7.33 17.55 12.88
N ASN A 243 -6.62 18.22 13.80
CA ASN A 243 -6.86 19.63 14.13
C ASN A 243 -6.44 20.55 12.97
N THR A 244 -5.27 20.34 12.38
CA THR A 244 -4.76 21.14 11.25
C THR A 244 -5.70 21.09 10.05
N CYS A 245 -6.31 19.94 9.79
CA CYS A 245 -7.26 19.75 8.68
C CYS A 245 -8.72 20.03 9.07
N ASP A 246 -9.01 20.46 10.31
CA ASP A 246 -10.37 20.70 10.85
C ASP A 246 -11.35 19.51 10.68
N ILE A 247 -10.85 18.29 10.82
CA ILE A 247 -11.67 17.07 10.68
C ILE A 247 -12.41 16.78 12.00
N ASN A 248 -13.43 17.58 12.29
CA ASN A 248 -14.20 17.58 13.54
C ASN A 248 -14.66 16.21 14.04
N LYS A 249 -14.99 15.27 13.14
CA LYS A 249 -15.37 13.90 13.49
C LYS A 249 -14.17 13.10 13.99
N ASN A 250 -13.03 13.15 13.30
CA ASN A 250 -11.79 12.46 13.69
C ASN A 250 -11.24 13.01 14.99
N ILE A 251 -11.24 14.35 15.17
CA ILE A 251 -10.86 15.02 16.42
C ILE A 251 -11.64 14.42 17.62
N LYS A 252 -12.97 14.27 17.49
CA LYS A 252 -13.81 13.71 18.56
C LYS A 252 -13.50 12.25 18.85
N ILE A 253 -13.25 11.43 17.82
CA ILE A 253 -12.90 10.01 17.99
C ILE A 253 -11.54 9.88 18.71
N LEU A 254 -10.53 10.61 18.23
CA LEU A 254 -9.17 10.59 18.78
C LEU A 254 -9.15 11.05 20.24
N LYS A 255 -9.78 12.19 20.57
CA LYS A 255 -9.89 12.67 21.95
C LYS A 255 -10.58 11.66 22.87
N LYS A 256 -11.65 11.01 22.40
CA LYS A 256 -12.35 9.95 23.16
C LYS A 256 -11.44 8.75 23.42
N ALA A 257 -10.50 8.45 22.52
CA ALA A 257 -9.52 7.38 22.66
C ALA A 257 -8.28 7.78 23.49
N GLY A 258 -8.21 9.02 24.01
CA GLY A 258 -7.09 9.50 24.82
C GLY A 258 -5.89 9.98 23.99
N ALA A 259 -6.12 10.35 22.73
CA ALA A 259 -5.13 11.06 21.93
C ALA A 259 -4.83 12.44 22.53
N LYS A 260 -3.58 12.85 22.47
CA LYS A 260 -3.05 14.13 22.93
C LYS A 260 -2.36 14.83 21.78
N THR A 261 -2.34 16.17 21.82
CA THR A 261 -1.52 16.97 20.89
C THR A 261 -0.04 16.81 21.23
N TRP A 262 0.84 17.15 20.30
CA TRP A 262 2.27 17.18 20.56
C TRP A 262 2.60 18.12 21.73
N GLU A 263 1.97 19.29 21.79
CA GLU A 263 2.13 20.25 22.89
C GLU A 263 1.81 19.63 24.27
N GLU A 264 0.68 18.91 24.38
CA GLU A 264 0.31 18.20 25.61
C GLU A 264 1.34 17.11 25.98
N LEU A 265 1.90 16.42 24.98
CA LEU A 265 2.94 15.40 25.20
C LEU A 265 4.29 16.04 25.58
N VAL A 266 4.64 17.19 25.02
CA VAL A 266 5.84 17.96 25.40
C VAL A 266 5.79 18.30 26.89
N GLU A 267 4.66 18.83 27.37
CA GLU A 267 4.48 19.15 28.79
C GLU A 267 4.50 17.89 29.66
N GLU A 268 3.73 16.85 29.30
CA GLU A 268 3.60 15.64 30.12
C GLU A 268 4.92 14.87 30.26
N TYR A 269 5.74 14.87 29.21
CA TYR A 269 7.00 14.14 29.16
C TYR A 269 8.22 15.04 29.30
N ASN A 270 8.05 16.34 29.56
CA ASN A 270 9.12 17.34 29.68
C ASN A 270 10.10 17.33 28.50
N ILE A 271 9.59 17.25 27.26
CA ILE A 271 10.43 17.16 26.06
C ILE A 271 11.18 18.48 25.84
N ASP A 272 12.47 18.40 25.50
CA ASP A 272 13.30 19.56 25.23
C ASP A 272 13.09 20.02 23.79
N THR A 273 12.28 21.07 23.63
CA THR A 273 11.93 21.64 22.31
C THR A 273 13.05 22.49 21.70
N SER A 274 14.21 22.62 22.38
CA SER A 274 15.40 23.24 21.78
C SER A 274 16.22 22.25 20.92
N LEU A 275 15.91 20.96 20.99
CA LEU A 275 16.51 19.92 20.15
C LEU A 275 15.89 19.93 18.75
N GLU A 276 16.62 19.39 17.78
CA GLU A 276 16.05 19.08 16.45
C GLU A 276 14.89 18.07 16.57
N GLU A 277 13.92 18.18 15.66
CA GLU A 277 12.63 17.49 15.71
C GLU A 277 12.76 15.97 15.86
N PRO A 278 13.67 15.27 15.13
CA PRO A 278 13.85 13.82 15.32
C PRO A 278 14.36 13.45 16.71
N GLU A 279 15.22 14.28 17.32
CA GLU A 279 15.72 14.04 18.69
C GLU A 279 14.62 14.32 19.72
N GLN A 280 13.71 15.27 19.47
CA GLN A 280 12.51 15.44 20.29
C GLN A 280 11.61 14.19 20.26
N ILE A 281 11.34 13.63 19.07
CA ILE A 281 10.55 12.40 18.90
C ILE A 281 11.20 11.21 19.62
N LYS A 282 12.51 11.04 19.46
CA LYS A 282 13.27 9.97 20.12
C LYS A 282 13.24 10.09 21.63
N MET A 283 13.44 11.29 22.16
CA MET A 283 13.33 11.59 23.59
C MET A 283 11.93 11.27 24.13
N TYR A 284 10.89 11.60 23.38
CA TYR A 284 9.51 11.23 23.71
C TYR A 284 9.31 9.71 23.77
N GLU A 285 9.74 8.98 22.74
CA GLU A 285 9.62 7.52 22.67
C GLU A 285 10.38 6.81 23.81
N GLU A 286 11.55 7.30 24.19
CA GLU A 286 12.31 6.77 25.33
C GLU A 286 11.60 7.02 26.67
N ARG A 287 11.05 8.22 26.87
CA ARG A 287 10.41 8.60 28.13
C ARG A 287 9.06 7.91 28.33
N ARG A 288 8.26 7.79 27.28
CA ARG A 288 6.96 7.11 27.36
C ARG A 288 7.08 5.61 27.60
N LYS A 289 8.15 4.97 27.12
CA LYS A 289 8.45 3.55 27.44
C LYS A 289 8.76 3.32 28.92
N LYS A 290 9.36 4.30 29.61
CA LYS A 290 9.68 4.20 31.05
C LYS A 290 8.48 4.41 31.97
N LYS A 291 7.40 5.06 31.48
CA LYS A 291 6.17 5.29 32.25
C LYS A 291 5.15 4.15 32.13
N LYS A 292 5.28 3.27 31.12
CA LYS A 292 4.43 2.08 30.94
C LYS A 292 4.96 0.91 31.76
#